data_AF-A0A1F2JRZ3-F1
#
_entry.id   AF-A0A1F2JRZ3-F1
#
_cell.length_a   1.000
_cell.length_b   1.000
_cell.length_c   1.000
_cell.angle_alpha   90.00
_cell.angle_beta   90.00
_cell.angle_gamma   90.00
#
_symmetry.space_group_name_H-M   'P 1'
#
loop_
_entity.id
_entity.type
_entity.pdbx_description
1 polymer ?
#
loop_
_entity_poly.entity_id
_entity_poly.type
_entity_poly.pdbx_seq_one_letter_code
_entity_poly.pdbx_strand_id
1 'polypeptide(L)'
;MNFDMIKCEDLGQAIHIPNTTDDHHEETWFVKFGEEIIGVGLFPKQSSNCVLAIVGDSYDDKKILGDIDAHDKVIIEGLNIAFEGYLRSIRGDVVIGEKQVDDFSHNNQKLD
;
A
#
# COMPACT_ATOMS: atom_id res chain seq x y z
N MET A 1 16.77 6.66 1.54
CA MET A 1 17.00 7.14 0.13
C MET A 1 16.42 8.55 -0.02
N ASN A 2 16.79 9.37 -1.03
CA ASN A 2 16.07 10.64 -1.26
C ASN A 2 14.86 10.40 -2.19
N PHE A 3 13.68 10.19 -1.58
CA PHE A 3 12.43 9.99 -2.31
C PHE A 3 11.92 11.25 -3.01
N ASP A 4 12.53 12.42 -2.76
CA ASP A 4 12.05 13.66 -3.36
C ASP A 4 12.24 13.77 -4.87
N MET A 5 13.17 12.97 -5.40
CA MET A 5 13.53 12.98 -6.82
C MET A 5 12.85 11.88 -7.62
N ILE A 6 12.08 10.99 -6.97
CA ILE A 6 11.47 9.82 -7.59
C ILE A 6 10.03 10.14 -8.00
N LYS A 7 9.64 9.71 -9.20
CA LYS A 7 8.27 9.78 -9.70
C LYS A 7 7.76 8.39 -10.04
N CYS A 8 6.44 8.26 -10.21
CA CYS A 8 5.81 6.99 -10.62
C CYS A 8 6.41 6.42 -11.92
N GLU A 9 6.76 7.26 -12.89
CA GLU A 9 7.37 6.84 -14.17
C GLU A 9 8.72 6.13 -14.00
N ASP A 10 9.41 6.36 -12.88
CA ASP A 10 10.70 5.75 -12.57
C ASP A 10 10.57 4.39 -11.86
N LEU A 11 9.35 4.00 -11.45
CA LEU A 11 9.12 2.83 -10.61
C LEU A 11 8.85 1.58 -11.45
N GLY A 12 9.55 0.50 -11.10
CA GLY A 12 9.31 -0.82 -11.64
C GLY A 12 8.46 -1.69 -10.71
N GLN A 13 7.72 -2.63 -11.28
CA GLN A 13 7.10 -3.74 -10.56
C GLN A 13 8.20 -4.69 -10.04
N ALA A 14 8.13 -5.09 -8.77
CA ALA A 14 9.04 -6.06 -8.17
C ALA A 14 8.32 -7.36 -7.80
N ILE A 15 7.32 -7.29 -6.92
CA ILE A 15 6.58 -8.44 -6.40
C ILE A 15 5.09 -8.10 -6.42
N HIS A 16 4.29 -8.96 -7.03
CA HIS A 16 2.84 -8.78 -7.10
C HIS A 16 2.22 -9.00 -5.72
N ILE A 17 1.30 -8.12 -5.32
CA ILE A 17 0.49 -8.27 -4.12
C ILE A 17 -0.91 -8.68 -4.59
N PRO A 18 -1.34 -9.93 -4.35
CA PRO A 18 -2.64 -10.40 -4.81
C PRO A 18 -3.78 -9.55 -4.26
N ASN A 19 -4.62 -9.04 -5.16
CA ASN A 19 -5.87 -8.40 -4.78
C ASN A 19 -6.85 -9.45 -4.24
N THR A 20 -7.69 -9.06 -3.28
CA THR A 20 -8.77 -9.92 -2.76
C THR A 20 -10.03 -9.92 -3.63
N THR A 21 -10.09 -9.05 -4.64
CA THR A 21 -11.21 -8.89 -5.57
C THR A 21 -10.72 -8.66 -7.00
N ASP A 22 -11.44 -9.21 -7.98
CA ASP A 22 -11.08 -9.13 -9.40
C ASP A 22 -11.60 -7.87 -10.11
N ASP A 23 -12.51 -7.12 -9.47
CA ASP A 23 -13.27 -6.03 -10.10
C ASP A 23 -12.47 -4.71 -10.26
N HIS A 24 -11.27 -4.62 -9.69
CA HIS A 24 -10.44 -3.41 -9.81
C HIS A 24 -9.66 -3.40 -11.13
N HIS A 25 -9.55 -2.21 -11.73
CA HIS A 25 -8.76 -1.98 -12.95
C HIS A 25 -7.24 -1.90 -12.68
N GLU A 26 -6.85 -1.88 -11.42
CA GLU A 26 -5.48 -1.67 -10.95
C GLU A 26 -5.03 -2.86 -10.08
N GLU A 27 -3.73 -3.11 -10.11
CA GLU A 27 -3.04 -4.13 -9.33
C GLU A 27 -2.03 -3.49 -8.41
N THR A 28 -1.90 -4.06 -7.22
CA THR A 28 -0.96 -3.61 -6.20
C THR A 28 0.34 -4.39 -6.33
N TRP A 29 1.47 -3.70 -6.29
CA TRP A 29 2.81 -4.29 -6.39
C TRP A 29 3.74 -3.69 -5.34
N PHE A 30 4.68 -4.47 -4.82
CA PHE A 30 5.91 -3.86 -4.29
C PHE A 30 6.66 -3.21 -5.45
N VAL A 31 7.09 -1.97 -5.26
CA VAL A 31 7.79 -1.18 -6.27
C VAL A 31 9.28 -1.10 -5.99
N LYS A 32 10.06 -1.07 -7.06
CA LYS A 32 11.51 -0.90 -7.01
C LYS A 32 11.97 0.33 -7.78
N PHE A 33 13.08 0.90 -7.31
CA PHE A 33 13.85 1.89 -8.03
C PHE A 33 15.28 1.36 -8.16
N GLY A 34 15.70 1.09 -9.40
CA GLY A 34 16.90 0.29 -9.66
C GLY A 34 16.73 -1.14 -9.13
N GLU A 35 17.58 -1.54 -8.20
CA GLU A 35 17.59 -2.88 -7.59
C GLU A 35 16.91 -2.93 -6.21
N GLU A 36 16.56 -1.78 -5.62
CA GLU A 36 16.00 -1.70 -4.26
C GLU A 36 14.47 -1.65 -4.29
N ILE A 37 13.82 -2.45 -3.43
CA ILE A 37 12.37 -2.34 -3.18
C ILE A 37 12.13 -1.23 -2.17
N ILE A 38 11.38 -0.21 -2.59
CA ILE A 38 11.26 1.07 -1.86
C ILE A 38 9.85 1.42 -1.43
N GLY A 39 8.86 0.54 -1.67
CA GLY A 39 7.49 0.77 -1.25
C GLY A 39 6.47 -0.09 -1.99
N VAL A 40 5.27 0.45 -2.15
CA VAL A 40 4.15 -0.15 -2.90
C VAL A 40 3.61 0.80 -3.96
N GLY A 41 3.01 0.27 -5.01
CA GLY A 41 2.39 1.05 -6.05
C GLY A 41 1.25 0.34 -6.77
N LEU A 42 0.40 1.15 -7.39
CA LEU A 42 -0.72 0.76 -8.23
C LEU A 42 -0.33 0.86 -9.69
N PHE A 43 -0.73 -0.16 -10.44
CA PHE A 43 -0.50 -0.31 -11.86
C PHE A 43 -1.79 -0.72 -12.53
N PRO A 44 -2.25 -0.06 -13.60
CA PRO A 44 -3.37 -0.57 -14.38
C PRO A 44 -3.05 -1.98 -14.90
N LYS A 45 -4.01 -2.92 -14.85
CA LYS A 45 -3.83 -4.35 -15.22
C LYS A 45 -3.19 -4.60 -16.60
N GLN A 46 -3.25 -3.63 -17.50
CA GLN A 46 -2.75 -3.72 -18.87
C GLN A 46 -1.53 -2.80 -19.11
N SER A 47 -0.91 -2.30 -18.04
CA SER A 47 0.16 -1.32 -18.10
C SER A 47 1.24 -1.62 -17.06
N SER A 48 2.49 -1.44 -17.45
CA SER A 48 3.63 -1.46 -16.52
C SER A 48 3.93 -0.08 -15.91
N ASN A 49 3.12 0.94 -16.23
CA ASN A 49 3.32 2.29 -15.72
C ASN A 49 2.61 2.45 -14.38
N CYS A 50 3.37 2.84 -13.37
CA CYS A 50 2.83 3.17 -12.06
C CYS A 50 1.96 4.43 -12.18
N VAL A 51 0.79 4.43 -11.54
CA VAL A 51 -0.13 5.59 -11.51
C VAL A 51 -0.22 6.22 -10.13
N LEU A 52 0.05 5.44 -9.09
CA LEU A 52 0.11 5.89 -7.70
C LEU A 52 1.09 5.02 -6.92
N ALA A 53 1.90 5.59 -6.03
CA ALA A 53 2.76 4.82 -5.15
C ALA A 53 2.89 5.46 -3.78
N ILE A 54 3.19 4.63 -2.79
CA ILE A 54 3.66 5.03 -1.46
C ILE A 54 5.07 4.46 -1.31
N VAL A 55 6.05 5.33 -1.17
CA VAL A 55 7.47 4.99 -0.98
C VAL A 55 7.95 5.58 0.34
N GLY A 56 8.95 4.99 0.97
CA GLY A 56 9.45 5.49 2.25
C GLY A 56 10.22 4.42 3.01
N ASP A 57 11.00 4.86 3.99
CA ASP A 57 11.77 3.95 4.85
C ASP A 57 10.99 3.61 6.15
N SER A 58 9.95 4.38 6.49
CA SER A 58 9.04 4.26 7.64
C SER A 58 7.64 4.82 7.30
N TYR A 59 6.72 4.82 8.28
CA TYR A 59 5.40 5.42 8.09
C TYR A 59 5.42 6.95 8.15
N ASP A 60 6.29 7.54 8.99
CA ASP A 60 6.34 8.99 9.24
C ASP A 60 7.02 9.77 8.12
N ASP A 61 7.93 9.13 7.39
CA ASP A 61 8.66 9.70 6.25
C ASP A 61 8.10 9.26 4.89
N LYS A 62 6.94 8.59 4.88
CA LYS A 62 6.35 8.09 3.64
C LYS A 62 6.01 9.24 2.70
N LYS A 63 6.17 8.97 1.41
CA LYS A 63 5.85 9.87 0.32
C LYS A 63 4.86 9.22 -0.63
N ILE A 64 3.80 9.95 -0.91
CA ILE A 64 2.82 9.59 -1.94
C ILE A 64 3.28 10.19 -3.27
N LEU A 65 3.35 9.36 -4.30
CA LEU A 65 3.66 9.73 -5.67
C LEU A 65 2.41 9.49 -6.51
N GLY A 66 2.02 10.45 -7.35
CA GLY A 66 0.79 10.39 -8.15
C GLY A 66 -0.36 11.18 -7.53
N ASP A 67 -1.52 11.14 -8.19
CA ASP A 67 -2.73 11.86 -7.77
C ASP A 67 -3.64 10.93 -6.97
N ILE A 68 -3.59 11.03 -5.64
CA ILE A 68 -4.36 10.16 -4.73
C ILE A 68 -5.87 10.36 -4.87
N ASP A 69 -6.32 11.55 -5.27
CA ASP A 69 -7.74 11.90 -5.36
C ASP A 69 -8.39 11.34 -6.64
N ALA A 70 -7.58 10.85 -7.60
CA ALA A 70 -8.05 10.20 -8.81
C ALA A 70 -8.52 8.74 -8.59
N HIS A 71 -8.30 8.17 -7.40
CA HIS A 71 -8.59 6.77 -7.08
C HIS A 71 -9.67 6.62 -6.00
N ASP A 72 -10.36 5.48 -6.02
CA ASP A 72 -11.35 5.15 -5.01
C ASP A 72 -10.71 5.02 -3.62
N LYS A 73 -11.39 5.53 -2.58
CA LYS A 73 -10.89 5.48 -1.19
C LYS A 73 -10.55 4.08 -0.70
N VAL A 74 -11.28 3.07 -1.18
CA VAL A 74 -11.03 1.66 -0.84
C VAL A 74 -9.68 1.18 -1.40
N ILE A 75 -9.34 1.61 -2.61
CA ILE A 75 -8.05 1.31 -3.25
C ILE A 75 -6.92 1.99 -2.47
N ILE A 76 -7.12 3.25 -2.07
CA ILE A 76 -6.16 4.00 -1.25
C ILE A 76 -5.92 3.34 0.11
N GLU A 77 -6.97 2.86 0.77
CA GLU A 77 -6.84 2.11 2.03
C GLU A 77 -6.08 0.80 1.83
N GLY A 78 -6.39 0.04 0.77
CA GLY A 78 -5.66 -1.16 0.39
C GLY A 78 -4.17 -0.90 0.16
N LEU A 79 -3.84 0.20 -0.51
CA LEU A 79 -2.46 0.61 -0.75
C LEU A 79 -1.73 0.99 0.54
N ASN A 80 -2.39 1.67 1.48
CA ASN A 80 -1.81 1.96 2.80
C ASN A 80 -1.53 0.67 3.59
N ILE A 81 -2.46 -0.28 3.60
CA ILE A 81 -2.27 -1.60 4.23
C ILE A 81 -1.09 -2.33 3.58
N ALA A 82 -0.99 -2.29 2.25
CA ALA A 82 0.13 -2.88 1.53
C ALA A 82 1.47 -2.22 1.91
N PHE A 83 1.49 -0.90 2.11
CA PHE A 83 2.69 -0.17 2.54
C PHE A 83 3.13 -0.58 3.95
N GLU A 84 2.20 -0.74 4.89
CA GLU A 84 2.53 -1.32 6.21
C GLU A 84 3.09 -2.74 6.08
N GLY A 85 2.52 -3.55 5.18
CA GLY A 85 3.04 -4.86 4.83
C GLY A 85 4.47 -4.81 4.29
N TYR A 86 4.78 -3.84 3.44
CA TYR A 86 6.13 -3.56 2.94
C TYR A 86 7.11 -3.26 4.09
N LEU A 87 6.77 -2.32 4.98
CA LEU A 87 7.64 -1.94 6.10
C LEU A 87 7.96 -3.15 6.99
N ARG A 88 6.97 -3.98 7.28
CA ARG A 88 7.15 -5.20 8.10
C ARG A 88 7.95 -6.28 7.38
N SER A 89 7.63 -6.53 6.12
CA SER A 89 8.15 -7.71 5.39
C SER A 89 9.52 -7.46 4.75
N ILE A 90 9.79 -6.23 4.33
CA ILE A 90 11.01 -5.87 3.59
C ILE A 90 11.97 -5.06 4.46
N ARG A 91 11.48 -4.04 5.18
CA ARG A 91 12.34 -3.20 6.04
C ARG A 91 12.60 -3.83 7.40
N GLY A 92 11.79 -4.81 7.80
CA GLY A 92 11.90 -5.43 9.12
C GLY A 92 11.55 -4.46 10.25
N ASP A 93 10.74 -3.43 9.96
CA ASP A 93 10.32 -2.47 10.96
C ASP A 93 9.29 -3.11 11.90
N VAL A 94 9.61 -3.09 13.19
CA VAL A 94 8.81 -3.67 14.27
C VAL A 94 8.37 -2.53 15.19
N VAL A 95 7.39 -1.73 14.76
CA VAL A 95 6.62 -0.89 15.71
C VAL A 95 5.13 -0.92 15.38
N ILE A 96 4.38 -1.23 16.43
CA ILE A 96 2.96 -1.50 16.54
C ILE A 96 2.20 -0.18 16.54
N GLY A 97 1.44 0.09 15.46
CA GLY A 97 0.19 0.83 15.59
C GLY A 97 -0.88 -0.19 15.90
N GLU A 98 -1.37 -0.23 17.14
CA GLU A 98 -2.56 -1.01 17.48
C GLU A 98 -3.70 -0.52 16.58
N LYS A 99 -4.03 -1.28 15.52
CA LYS A 99 -5.35 -1.14 14.90
C LYS A 99 -6.32 -1.57 15.99
N GLN A 100 -6.91 -0.60 16.70
CA GLN A 100 -8.05 -0.87 17.56
C GLN A 100 -9.10 -1.50 16.66
N VAL A 101 -9.27 -2.81 16.83
CA VAL A 101 -10.44 -3.50 16.31
C VAL A 101 -11.55 -3.02 17.23
N ASP A 102 -12.42 -2.14 16.73
CA ASP A 102 -13.66 -1.83 17.44
C ASP A 102 -14.39 -3.16 17.62
N ASP A 103 -14.36 -3.64 18.86
CA ASP A 103 -14.96 -4.89 19.29
C ASP A 103 -16.47 -4.71 19.14
N PHE A 104 -17.03 -5.14 18.01
CA PHE A 104 -18.47 -5.19 17.80
C PHE A 104 -19.07 -6.09 18.86
N SER A 105 -19.47 -5.45 19.95
CA SER A 105 -20.06 -6.06 21.13
C SER A 105 -21.33 -6.76 20.68
N HIS A 106 -21.24 -8.07 20.44
CA HIS A 106 -22.42 -8.91 20.32
C HIS A 106 -23.07 -8.93 21.69
N ASN A 107 -24.06 -8.05 21.85
CA ASN A 107 -25.08 -8.12 22.88
C ASN A 107 -25.81 -9.46 22.73
N ASN A 108 -25.26 -10.53 23.32
CA ASN A 108 -26.06 -11.67 23.70
C ASN A 108 -26.82 -11.27 24.96
N GLN A 109 -27.93 -10.55 24.76
CA GLN A 109 -28.97 -10.46 25.76
C GLN A 109 -29.43 -11.89 26.08
N LYS A 110 -29.12 -12.31 27.32
CA LYS A 110 -29.86 -13.34 28.03
C LYS A 110 -31.35 -13.14 27.80
N LEU A 111 -32.01 -14.12 27.20
CA LEU A 111 -33.44 -14.34 27.42
C LEU A 111 -33.57 -15.49 28.41
N ASP A 112 -34.45 -15.27 29.37
CA ASP A 112 -34.71 -16.03 30.60
C ASP A 112 -35.00 -17.52 30.41
#